data_AF-A0A8D0KVA1-F1
#
_entry.id   AF-A0A8D0KVA1-F1
#
_cell.length_a   1.000
_cell.length_b   1.000
_cell.length_c   1.000
_cell.angle_alpha   90.00
_cell.angle_beta   90.00
_cell.angle_gamma   90.00
#
_symmetry.space_group_name_H-M   'P 1'
#
loop_
_entity.id
_entity.type
_entity.pdbx_description
1 polymer ?
#
loop_
_entity_poly.entity_id
_entity_poly.type
_entity_poly.pdbx_seq_one_letter_code
_entity_poly.pdbx_strand_id
1 'polypeptide(L)'
;MLDRPERGELYAQGYTTVSLTFICPPPTGYALEKKVVKSKVGEKVGLPCCYEIPSSESLHNYRVYWQKNTTKVVLAYANGEMISNHEQYENRTEMNPRNLTLWISPVEILDNGSYQCIVQYVKFPQNPFVLCDETVTLFVSADFSKPNITAEVFATSCESTEMVVKCSSHGGFPKPKISGALNNESVVWNDTWLSTSSLSLYSITGKLWLNVTKDVSFTCSVEYNGLVKSTSLLLNKTNGCIVPTVPPSYNVITASSIIIITFLLAITLAARYLPRHGKCSSFFKKQSLTAYGVAM
;
A
#
# COMPACT_ATOMS: atom_id res chain seq x y z
N MET A 1 -59.42 -50.82 52.61
CA MET A 1 -60.54 -51.47 51.91
C MET A 1 -60.39 -51.15 50.44
N LEU A 2 -60.12 -52.18 49.65
CA LEU A 2 -60.10 -52.12 48.20
C LEU A 2 -61.49 -51.71 47.70
N ASP A 3 -61.54 -50.84 46.69
CA ASP A 3 -62.32 -51.18 45.51
C ASP A 3 -61.81 -50.48 44.25
N ARG A 4 -61.86 -51.23 43.16
CA ARG A 4 -61.48 -50.88 41.79
C ARG A 4 -62.77 -50.91 40.94
N PRO A 5 -62.71 -50.54 39.65
CA PRO A 5 -63.31 -49.35 39.06
C PRO A 5 -64.58 -49.65 38.25
N GLU A 6 -65.39 -48.63 37.96
CA GLU A 6 -66.36 -48.71 36.85
C GLU A 6 -65.94 -47.83 35.68
N ARG A 7 -65.95 -48.46 34.49
CA ARG A 7 -65.61 -47.92 33.18
C ARG A 7 -66.92 -47.52 32.49
N GLY A 8 -67.12 -46.23 32.26
CA GLY A 8 -68.17 -45.68 31.40
C GLY A 8 -67.56 -45.05 30.15
N GLU A 9 -68.23 -45.26 29.02
CA GLU A 9 -67.72 -45.15 27.65
C GLU A 9 -67.52 -43.73 27.12
N LEU A 10 -66.68 -43.63 26.09
CA LEU A 10 -66.36 -42.44 25.33
C LEU A 10 -67.59 -41.85 24.63
N TYR A 11 -67.78 -40.54 24.78
CA TYR A 11 -68.42 -39.69 23.77
C TYR A 11 -67.41 -38.67 23.27
N ALA A 12 -67.04 -38.80 21.98
CA ALA A 12 -66.24 -37.83 21.26
C ALA A 12 -67.09 -36.62 20.90
N GLN A 13 -66.68 -35.42 21.34
CA GLN A 13 -67.27 -34.16 20.90
C GLN A 13 -66.14 -33.21 20.52
N GLY A 14 -66.21 -32.72 19.28
CA GLY A 14 -65.12 -32.10 18.55
C GLY A 14 -64.56 -30.84 19.20
N TYR A 15 -63.23 -30.79 19.33
CA TYR A 15 -62.51 -29.58 19.71
C TYR A 15 -62.20 -28.78 18.44
N THR A 16 -62.85 -27.62 18.30
CA THR A 16 -62.41 -26.55 17.40
C THR A 16 -61.12 -25.95 17.95
N THR A 17 -60.00 -26.24 17.31
CA THR A 17 -58.71 -25.59 17.56
C THR A 17 -58.77 -24.13 17.11
N VAL A 18 -58.86 -23.20 18.06
CA VAL A 18 -58.60 -21.78 17.83
C VAL A 18 -57.09 -21.59 17.77
N SER A 19 -56.55 -21.40 16.58
CA SER A 19 -55.13 -21.08 16.38
C SER A 19 -54.89 -19.63 16.79
N LEU A 20 -54.41 -19.42 18.02
CA LEU A 20 -53.88 -18.14 18.48
C LEU A 20 -52.52 -17.91 17.82
N THR A 21 -52.52 -17.22 16.68
CA THR A 21 -51.29 -16.65 16.11
C THR A 21 -50.80 -15.56 17.04
N PHE A 22 -49.82 -15.88 17.89
CA PHE A 22 -49.01 -14.90 18.58
C PHE A 22 -48.21 -14.11 17.54
N ILE A 23 -48.74 -12.96 17.13
CA ILE A 23 -47.99 -11.98 16.38
C ILE A 23 -47.00 -11.37 17.37
N CYS A 24 -45.76 -11.85 17.34
CA CYS A 24 -44.67 -11.20 18.03
C CYS A 24 -44.49 -9.81 17.38
N PRO A 25 -44.71 -8.68 18.09
CA PRO A 25 -44.38 -7.39 17.52
C PRO A 25 -42.87 -7.37 17.24
N PRO A 26 -42.44 -6.89 16.07
CA PRO A 26 -41.02 -6.85 15.74
C PRO A 26 -40.29 -6.00 16.78
N PRO A 27 -39.08 -6.37 17.20
CA PRO A 27 -38.28 -5.52 18.07
C PRO A 27 -37.99 -4.23 17.31
N THR A 28 -38.61 -3.13 17.74
CA THR A 28 -38.25 -1.75 17.35
C THR A 28 -36.92 -1.38 18.02
N GLY A 29 -35.87 -2.10 17.65
CA GLY A 29 -34.51 -1.62 17.80
C GLY A 29 -34.27 -0.57 16.72
N TYR A 30 -34.59 0.69 17.03
CA TYR A 30 -34.08 1.79 16.21
C TYR A 30 -32.55 1.77 16.32
N ALA A 31 -31.89 1.28 15.29
CA ALA A 31 -30.45 1.45 15.16
C ALA A 31 -30.19 2.95 15.02
N LEU A 32 -29.64 3.58 16.06
CA LEU A 32 -29.23 4.98 16.02
C LEU A 32 -28.19 5.12 14.90
N GLU A 33 -28.54 5.83 13.82
CA GLU A 33 -27.64 6.09 12.71
C GLU A 33 -26.45 6.92 13.23
N LYS A 34 -25.25 6.34 13.23
CA LYS A 34 -24.05 7.01 13.74
C LYS A 34 -23.59 8.03 12.70
N LYS A 35 -23.58 9.32 13.06
CA LYS A 35 -23.04 10.39 12.20
C LYS A 35 -21.53 10.22 12.04
N VAL A 36 -21.05 10.30 10.80
CA VAL A 36 -19.63 10.13 10.45
C VAL A 36 -19.13 11.36 9.71
N VAL A 37 -18.03 11.93 10.20
CA VAL A 37 -17.33 13.07 9.59
C VAL A 37 -15.90 12.65 9.23
N LYS A 38 -15.41 13.05 8.06
CA LYS A 38 -14.04 12.79 7.60
C LYS A 38 -13.29 14.10 7.43
N SER A 39 -12.03 14.16 7.84
CA SER A 39 -11.17 15.33 7.64
C SER A 39 -9.70 14.94 7.52
N LYS A 40 -8.87 15.83 6.97
CA LYS A 40 -7.43 15.63 6.90
C LYS A 40 -6.69 16.37 8.01
N VAL A 41 -5.52 15.84 8.38
CA VAL A 41 -4.60 16.52 9.30
C VAL A 41 -4.30 17.94 8.76
N GLY A 42 -4.38 18.94 9.64
CA GLY A 42 -4.15 20.35 9.31
C GLY A 42 -5.38 21.14 8.85
N GLU A 43 -6.49 20.48 8.53
CA GLU A 43 -7.72 21.15 8.08
C GLU A 43 -8.58 21.67 9.25
N LYS A 44 -9.64 22.41 8.93
CA LYS A 44 -10.73 22.78 9.85
C LYS A 44 -11.92 21.86 9.61
N VAL A 45 -12.47 21.27 10.68
CA VAL A 45 -13.64 20.38 10.61
C VAL A 45 -14.74 20.83 11.55
N GLY A 46 -15.99 20.66 11.14
CA GLY A 46 -17.18 20.90 11.96
C GLY A 46 -17.88 19.58 12.30
N LEU A 47 -18.12 19.32 13.58
CA LEU A 47 -18.90 18.19 14.08
C LEU A 47 -20.33 18.67 14.40
N PRO A 48 -21.35 18.24 13.65
CA PRO A 48 -22.72 18.72 13.84
C PRO A 48 -23.32 18.17 15.13
N CYS A 49 -24.07 18.99 15.86
CA CYS A 49 -24.85 18.55 17.01
C CYS A 49 -26.27 18.12 16.60
N CYS A 50 -27.02 17.44 17.49
CA CYS A 50 -28.41 17.06 17.29
C CYS A 50 -29.44 18.16 17.61
N TYR A 51 -29.02 19.37 17.99
CA TYR A 51 -29.93 20.42 18.40
C TYR A 51 -29.52 21.79 17.88
N GLU A 52 -30.51 22.59 17.49
CA GLU A 52 -30.36 23.99 17.14
C GLU A 52 -31.19 24.84 18.09
N ILE A 53 -30.56 25.85 18.69
CA ILE A 53 -31.23 26.77 19.61
C ILE A 53 -32.23 27.62 18.82
N PRO A 54 -33.51 27.64 19.22
CA PRO A 54 -34.51 28.51 18.61
C PRO A 54 -34.06 29.98 18.61
N SER A 55 -34.31 30.71 17.53
CA SER A 55 -33.89 32.11 17.41
C SER A 55 -34.48 33.05 18.48
N SER A 56 -35.59 32.64 19.10
CA SER A 56 -36.23 33.33 20.22
C SER A 56 -35.54 33.11 21.57
N GLU A 57 -34.58 32.20 21.66
CA GLU A 57 -33.92 31.81 22.91
C GLU A 57 -32.42 32.08 22.88
N SER A 58 -31.82 32.28 24.06
CA SER A 58 -30.39 32.53 24.20
C SER A 58 -29.65 31.29 24.74
N LEU A 59 -28.35 31.21 24.44
CA LEU A 59 -27.46 30.16 24.95
C LEU A 59 -27.39 30.13 26.50
N HIS A 60 -27.79 31.20 27.20
CA HIS A 60 -27.85 31.24 28.66
C HIS A 60 -28.80 30.20 29.25
N ASN A 61 -29.86 29.84 28.52
CA ASN A 61 -30.84 28.84 28.95
C ASN A 61 -30.39 27.41 28.70
N TYR A 62 -29.17 27.19 28.20
CA TYR A 62 -28.67 25.89 27.78
C TYR A 62 -27.35 25.56 28.46
N ARG A 63 -27.13 24.26 28.68
CA ARG A 63 -25.81 23.69 28.94
C ARG A 63 -25.46 22.76 27.80
N VAL A 64 -24.28 22.94 27.24
CA VAL A 64 -23.83 22.17 26.08
C VAL A 64 -22.48 21.56 26.40
N TYR A 65 -22.36 20.25 26.23
CA TYR A 65 -21.13 19.51 26.44
C TYR A 65 -20.74 18.80 25.16
N TRP A 66 -19.52 19.05 24.71
CA TRP A 66 -18.83 18.22 23.75
C TRP A 66 -17.84 17.35 24.48
N GLN A 67 -18.05 16.04 24.41
CA GLN A 67 -17.18 15.05 25.05
C GLN A 67 -16.56 14.14 24.02
N LYS A 68 -15.34 13.66 24.28
CA LYS A 68 -14.66 12.68 23.46
C LYS A 68 -14.44 11.40 24.24
N ASN A 69 -14.78 10.27 23.62
CA ASN A 69 -14.72 8.95 24.24
C ASN A 69 -15.33 8.94 25.66
N THR A 70 -16.45 9.67 25.84
CA THR A 70 -17.23 9.82 27.08
C THR A 70 -16.47 10.24 28.36
N THR A 71 -15.19 10.62 28.23
CA THR A 71 -14.29 10.84 29.38
C THR A 71 -13.60 12.20 29.33
N LYS A 72 -13.35 12.72 28.13
CA LYS A 72 -12.66 14.01 27.94
C LYS A 72 -13.64 15.08 27.52
N VAL A 73 -13.83 16.10 28.35
CA VAL A 73 -14.60 17.30 27.98
C VAL A 73 -13.77 18.10 26.99
N VAL A 74 -14.17 18.10 25.73
CA VAL A 74 -13.51 18.89 24.68
C VAL A 74 -13.81 20.36 24.90
N LEU A 75 -15.08 20.67 25.10
CA LEU A 75 -15.61 22.01 25.27
C LEU A 75 -16.94 21.94 26.02
N ALA A 76 -17.18 22.87 26.94
CA ALA A 76 -18.46 23.01 27.63
C ALA A 76 -18.92 24.48 27.73
N TYR A 77 -20.21 24.70 27.51
CA TYR A 77 -20.88 25.99 27.72
C TYR A 77 -21.94 25.91 28.81
N ALA A 78 -22.01 26.93 29.65
CA ALA A 78 -23.09 27.15 30.60
C ALA A 78 -23.29 28.65 30.82
N ASN A 79 -24.54 29.07 31.00
CA ASN A 79 -24.87 30.48 31.21
C ASN A 79 -24.27 31.41 30.12
N GLY A 80 -24.27 30.96 28.86
CA GLY A 80 -23.77 31.74 27.72
C GLY A 80 -22.24 31.82 27.61
N GLU A 81 -21.49 31.28 28.57
CA GLU A 81 -20.03 31.35 28.62
C GLU A 81 -19.40 29.97 28.48
N MET A 82 -18.18 29.93 27.93
CA MET A 82 -17.37 28.72 27.89
C MET A 82 -16.77 28.49 29.28
N ILE A 83 -17.06 27.33 29.88
CA ILE A 83 -16.68 27.03 31.28
C ILE A 83 -15.52 26.05 31.38
N SER A 84 -15.22 25.31 30.31
CA SER A 84 -14.12 24.34 30.30
C SER A 84 -13.71 24.01 28.87
N ASN A 85 -12.41 23.92 28.68
CA ASN A 85 -11.75 23.25 27.58
C ASN A 85 -10.67 22.32 28.15
N HIS A 86 -10.39 21.21 27.47
CA HIS A 86 -9.27 20.35 27.82
C HIS A 86 -8.00 20.90 27.15
N GLU A 87 -6.84 20.84 27.81
CA GLU A 87 -5.57 21.45 27.35
C GLU A 87 -5.23 21.16 25.88
N GLN A 88 -5.38 19.89 25.44
CA GLN A 88 -5.21 19.47 24.03
C GLN A 88 -6.03 20.30 23.00
N TYR A 89 -7.17 20.87 23.41
CA TYR A 89 -8.13 21.59 22.58
C TYR A 89 -8.08 23.11 22.78
N GLU A 90 -7.24 23.61 23.69
CA GLU A 90 -7.07 25.03 23.95
C GLU A 90 -6.65 25.78 22.67
N ASN A 91 -7.32 26.90 22.39
CA ASN A 91 -7.12 27.70 21.16
C ASN A 91 -7.33 26.96 19.83
N ARG A 92 -7.89 25.75 19.85
CA ARG A 92 -8.16 24.94 18.64
C ARG A 92 -9.63 24.65 18.40
N THR A 93 -10.49 24.91 19.38
CA THR A 93 -11.91 24.59 19.29
C THR A 93 -12.82 25.80 19.49
N GLU A 94 -13.87 25.86 18.69
CA GLU A 94 -14.92 26.88 18.78
C GLU A 94 -16.28 26.20 18.64
N MET A 95 -17.34 26.76 19.23
CA MET A 95 -18.70 26.26 19.05
C MET A 95 -19.57 27.33 18.42
N ASN A 96 -20.38 26.95 17.43
CA ASN A 96 -21.40 27.84 16.90
C ASN A 96 -22.54 27.99 17.94
N PRO A 97 -22.90 29.21 18.38
CA PRO A 97 -23.86 29.42 19.46
C PRO A 97 -25.32 29.09 19.09
N ARG A 98 -25.62 28.89 17.80
CA ARG A 98 -26.96 28.53 17.32
C ARG A 98 -27.12 27.04 17.10
N ASN A 99 -26.34 26.49 16.18
CA ASN A 99 -26.46 25.07 15.80
C ASN A 99 -25.56 24.13 16.60
N LEU A 100 -24.80 24.67 17.57
CA LEU A 100 -23.97 23.93 18.51
C LEU A 100 -22.88 23.07 17.86
N THR A 101 -22.56 23.33 16.59
CA THR A 101 -21.50 22.64 15.86
C THR A 101 -20.16 22.95 16.50
N LEU A 102 -19.41 21.89 16.82
CA LEU A 102 -18.04 21.99 17.31
C LEU A 102 -17.09 22.10 16.12
N TRP A 103 -16.33 23.19 16.06
CA TRP A 103 -15.25 23.39 15.11
C TRP A 103 -13.92 23.01 15.75
N ILE A 104 -13.08 22.27 15.03
CA ILE A 104 -11.72 21.90 15.44
C ILE A 104 -10.76 22.35 14.33
N SER A 105 -9.71 23.11 14.68
CA SER A 105 -8.67 23.57 13.75
C SER A 105 -7.36 23.92 14.49
N PRO A 106 -6.19 23.49 13.99
CA PRO A 106 -6.00 22.48 12.94
C PRO A 106 -6.33 21.08 13.46
N VAL A 107 -6.84 20.19 12.60
CA VAL A 107 -7.10 18.78 12.96
C VAL A 107 -5.79 18.02 13.15
N GLU A 108 -5.71 17.22 14.23
CA GLU A 108 -4.58 16.33 14.51
C GLU A 108 -5.00 14.86 14.46
N ILE A 109 -4.03 13.94 14.32
CA ILE A 109 -4.27 12.49 14.33
C ILE A 109 -4.97 12.06 15.62
N LEU A 110 -4.58 12.66 16.74
CA LEU A 110 -5.14 12.37 18.04
C LEU A 110 -6.62 12.69 18.11
N ASP A 111 -7.17 13.56 17.24
CA ASP A 111 -8.60 13.90 17.20
C ASP A 111 -9.47 12.80 16.61
N ASN A 112 -8.89 11.82 15.92
CA ASN A 112 -9.61 10.66 15.44
C ASN A 112 -10.34 9.95 16.59
N GLY A 113 -11.66 9.78 16.48
CA GLY A 113 -12.44 9.10 17.50
C GLY A 113 -13.89 9.53 17.56
N SER A 114 -14.53 9.12 18.66
CA SER A 114 -15.96 9.34 18.89
C SER A 114 -16.17 10.56 19.77
N TYR A 115 -17.03 11.47 19.32
CA TYR A 115 -17.47 12.66 20.03
C TYR A 115 -18.94 12.53 20.38
N GLN A 116 -19.37 13.17 21.46
CA GLN A 116 -20.75 13.18 21.94
C GLN A 116 -21.18 14.62 22.17
N CYS A 117 -22.29 15.03 21.57
CA CYS A 117 -22.94 16.31 21.85
C CYS A 117 -24.07 16.07 22.84
N ILE A 118 -24.00 16.70 24.01
CA ILE A 118 -25.05 16.64 25.04
C ILE A 118 -25.58 18.05 25.26
N VAL A 119 -26.88 18.24 25.05
CA VAL A 119 -27.56 19.52 25.19
C VAL A 119 -28.64 19.40 26.26
N GLN A 120 -28.58 20.28 27.24
CA GLN A 120 -29.53 20.36 28.33
C GLN A 120 -30.21 21.72 28.33
N TYR A 121 -31.53 21.74 28.44
CA TYR A 121 -32.29 22.95 28.68
C TYR A 121 -32.41 23.22 30.18
N VAL A 122 -32.07 24.44 30.58
CA VAL A 122 -31.99 24.88 31.98
C VAL A 122 -32.90 26.09 32.18
N LYS A 123 -34.21 25.85 32.21
CA LYS A 123 -35.20 26.87 32.61
C LYS A 123 -35.23 27.08 34.11
N PHE A 124 -35.00 26.01 34.87
CA PHE A 124 -34.88 26.01 36.32
C PHE A 124 -33.60 25.24 36.71
N PRO A 125 -32.70 25.80 37.54
CA PRO A 125 -31.41 25.19 37.85
C PRO A 125 -31.49 23.77 38.45
N GLN A 126 -32.64 23.44 39.04
CA GLN A 126 -32.84 22.23 39.84
C GLN A 126 -33.30 21.01 39.04
N ASN A 127 -33.73 21.18 37.76
CA ASN A 127 -34.16 20.04 36.93
C ASN A 127 -33.88 20.27 35.44
N PRO A 128 -32.63 20.08 34.98
CA PRO A 128 -32.28 20.21 33.57
C PRO A 128 -32.89 19.08 32.74
N PHE A 129 -33.43 19.41 31.56
CA PHE A 129 -33.98 18.43 30.62
C PHE A 129 -32.98 18.16 29.49
N VAL A 130 -32.63 16.90 29.24
CA VAL A 130 -31.74 16.51 28.13
C VAL A 130 -32.53 16.59 26.82
N LEU A 131 -32.14 17.51 25.95
CA LEU A 131 -32.75 17.71 24.64
C LEU A 131 -32.08 16.86 23.56
N CYS A 132 -30.79 16.59 23.72
CA CYS A 132 -29.97 15.96 22.69
C CYS A 132 -28.79 15.25 23.34
N ASP A 133 -28.56 14.02 22.91
CA ASP A 133 -27.44 13.16 23.25
C ASP A 133 -27.14 12.32 22.01
N GLU A 134 -26.19 12.78 21.19
CA GLU A 134 -25.85 12.12 19.94
C GLU A 134 -24.34 11.99 19.77
N THR A 135 -23.95 10.85 19.20
CA THR A 135 -22.56 10.51 18.93
C THR A 135 -22.20 10.80 17.47
N VAL A 136 -21.07 11.49 17.27
CA VAL A 136 -20.46 11.78 15.97
C VAL A 136 -19.05 11.18 15.94
N THR A 137 -18.74 10.37 14.93
CA THR A 137 -17.40 9.80 14.75
C THR A 137 -16.58 10.63 13.76
N LEU A 138 -15.44 11.14 14.19
CA LEU A 138 -14.46 11.82 13.34
C LEU A 138 -13.39 10.84 12.88
N PHE A 139 -13.28 10.63 11.57
CA PHE A 139 -12.17 9.92 10.94
C PHE A 139 -11.16 10.90 10.37
N VAL A 140 -9.95 10.86 10.91
CA VAL A 140 -8.83 11.68 10.44
C VAL A 140 -8.02 10.89 9.42
N SER A 141 -7.52 11.56 8.38
CA SER A 141 -6.64 10.98 7.37
C SER A 141 -5.45 11.89 7.07
N ALA A 142 -4.36 11.29 6.60
CA ALA A 142 -3.21 12.00 6.07
C ALA A 142 -2.71 11.26 4.83
N ASP A 143 -2.40 12.01 3.78
CA ASP A 143 -1.99 11.43 2.52
C ASP A 143 -0.55 10.96 2.57
N PHE A 144 -0.32 9.70 2.21
CA PHE A 144 1.01 9.14 2.07
C PHE A 144 1.82 9.86 0.99
N SER A 145 3.13 9.97 1.15
CA SER A 145 4.02 10.40 0.08
C SER A 145 3.93 9.45 -1.13
N LYS A 146 4.21 9.95 -2.34
CA LYS A 146 4.37 9.07 -3.50
C LYS A 146 5.41 7.99 -3.17
N PRO A 147 5.16 6.69 -3.44
CA PRO A 147 6.11 5.64 -3.11
C PRO A 147 7.45 5.87 -3.81
N ASN A 148 8.54 5.74 -3.07
CA ASN A 148 9.89 5.80 -3.61
C ASN A 148 10.44 4.38 -3.74
N ILE A 149 10.97 4.03 -4.91
CA ILE A 149 11.50 2.70 -5.21
C ILE A 149 13.00 2.82 -5.45
N THR A 150 13.78 2.03 -4.72
CA THR A 150 15.24 1.90 -4.91
C THR A 150 15.57 0.44 -5.17
N ALA A 151 16.49 0.17 -6.09
CA ALA A 151 16.96 -1.18 -6.40
C ALA A 151 18.48 -1.24 -6.22
N GLU A 152 18.96 -2.19 -5.42
CA GLU A 152 20.36 -2.42 -5.14
C GLU A 152 20.76 -3.79 -5.70
N VAL A 153 21.79 -3.85 -6.55
CA VAL A 153 22.26 -5.08 -7.19
C VAL A 153 23.31 -5.74 -6.30
N PHE A 154 23.15 -7.03 -6.01
CA PHE A 154 24.11 -7.82 -5.22
C PHE A 154 25.06 -8.60 -6.11
N ALA A 155 24.51 -9.30 -7.10
CA ALA A 155 25.27 -10.17 -7.99
C ALA A 155 24.68 -10.15 -9.40
N THR A 156 25.55 -10.33 -10.38
CA THR A 156 25.17 -10.44 -11.79
C THR A 156 25.75 -11.72 -12.36
N SER A 157 24.92 -12.49 -13.06
CA SER A 157 25.32 -13.66 -13.83
C SER A 157 24.85 -13.52 -15.27
N CYS A 158 25.24 -14.48 -16.11
CA CYS A 158 24.74 -14.54 -17.48
C CYS A 158 23.23 -14.79 -17.56
N GLU A 159 22.65 -15.45 -16.57
CA GLU A 159 21.25 -15.86 -16.58
C GLU A 159 20.37 -14.83 -15.85
N SER A 160 20.85 -14.27 -14.74
CA SER A 160 20.06 -13.41 -13.85
C SER A 160 20.88 -12.32 -13.15
N THR A 161 20.20 -11.24 -12.79
CA THR A 161 20.70 -10.21 -11.87
C THR A 161 19.96 -10.33 -10.54
N GLU A 162 20.70 -10.58 -9.47
CA GLU A 162 20.17 -10.62 -8.11
C GLU A 162 20.14 -9.21 -7.53
N MET A 163 18.96 -8.76 -7.09
CA MET A 163 18.76 -7.42 -6.56
C MET A 163 17.79 -7.39 -5.39
N VAL A 164 17.93 -6.41 -4.50
CA VAL A 164 16.92 -6.06 -3.50
C VAL A 164 16.25 -4.77 -3.92
N VAL A 165 14.94 -4.85 -4.05
CA VAL A 165 14.06 -3.71 -4.29
C VAL A 165 13.47 -3.28 -2.97
N LYS A 166 13.65 -2.01 -2.64
CA LYS A 166 13.05 -1.37 -1.47
C LYS A 166 12.03 -0.35 -1.95
N CYS A 167 10.81 -0.43 -1.42
CA CYS A 167 9.78 0.56 -1.65
C CYS A 167 9.41 1.23 -0.33
N SER A 168 9.44 2.56 -0.26
CA SER A 168 9.09 3.32 0.94
C SER A 168 8.07 4.41 0.68
N SER A 169 7.18 4.64 1.66
CA SER A 169 6.22 5.73 1.66
C SER A 169 5.98 6.21 3.10
N HIS A 170 5.76 7.51 3.26
CA HIS A 170 5.85 8.19 4.55
C HIS A 170 4.68 9.16 4.77
N GLY A 171 4.46 9.53 6.04
CA GLY A 171 3.63 10.68 6.40
C GLY A 171 2.12 10.45 6.28
N GLY A 172 1.64 9.22 6.26
CA GLY A 172 0.22 8.93 6.03
C GLY A 172 -0.52 8.33 7.22
N PHE A 173 -1.85 8.41 7.19
CA PHE A 173 -2.76 7.86 8.21
C PHE A 173 -4.12 7.59 7.56
N PRO A 174 -4.83 6.48 7.87
CA PRO A 174 -4.57 5.45 8.88
C PRO A 174 -3.52 4.42 8.43
N LYS A 175 -3.44 3.27 9.13
CA LYS A 175 -2.50 2.18 8.82
C LYS A 175 -2.64 1.73 7.35
N PRO A 176 -1.54 1.74 6.56
CA PRO A 176 -1.58 1.39 5.15
C PRO A 176 -1.35 -0.10 4.91
N LYS A 177 -1.62 -0.53 3.68
CA LYS A 177 -1.23 -1.82 3.10
C LYS A 177 -0.29 -1.58 1.91
N ILE A 178 0.84 -2.28 1.87
CA ILE A 178 1.78 -2.22 0.75
C ILE A 178 1.63 -3.47 -0.12
N SER A 179 1.68 -3.28 -1.44
CA SER A 179 1.63 -4.33 -2.45
C SER A 179 2.68 -4.06 -3.53
N GLY A 180 3.22 -5.13 -4.09
CA GLY A 180 4.15 -5.07 -5.22
C GLY A 180 3.61 -5.91 -6.38
N ALA A 181 3.96 -5.53 -7.60
CA ALA A 181 3.68 -6.32 -8.80
C ALA A 181 4.85 -6.27 -9.78
N LEU A 182 5.16 -7.39 -10.43
CA LEU A 182 6.08 -7.48 -11.56
C LEU A 182 5.26 -7.73 -12.82
N ASN A 183 5.29 -6.82 -13.80
CA ASN A 183 4.46 -6.90 -15.02
C ASN A 183 2.98 -7.22 -14.76
N ASN A 184 2.40 -6.61 -13.72
CA ASN A 184 1.03 -6.84 -13.21
C ASN A 184 0.78 -8.15 -12.45
N GLU A 185 1.78 -9.00 -12.24
CA GLU A 185 1.68 -10.17 -11.38
C GLU A 185 2.09 -9.80 -9.95
N SER A 186 1.23 -10.07 -8.97
CA SER A 186 1.47 -9.71 -7.58
C SER A 186 2.67 -10.47 -7.00
N VAL A 187 3.48 -9.79 -6.18
CA VAL A 187 4.61 -10.40 -5.48
C VAL A 187 4.45 -10.32 -3.97
N VAL A 188 5.08 -11.27 -3.28
CA VAL A 188 5.11 -11.33 -1.81
C VAL A 188 6.39 -10.65 -1.32
N TRP A 189 6.24 -9.67 -0.44
CA TRP A 189 7.37 -8.99 0.21
C TRP A 189 8.12 -9.96 1.15
N ASN A 190 9.46 -9.91 1.13
CA ASN A 190 10.27 -10.67 2.08
C ASN A 190 10.19 -10.05 3.48
N ASP A 191 10.38 -8.74 3.56
CA ASP A 191 10.27 -7.98 4.81
C ASP A 191 9.35 -6.78 4.62
N THR A 192 8.52 -6.52 5.62
CA THR A 192 7.75 -5.28 5.72
C THR A 192 7.99 -4.62 7.06
N TRP A 193 8.36 -3.35 7.02
CA TRP A 193 8.55 -2.52 8.20
C TRP A 193 7.49 -1.42 8.23
N LEU A 194 6.88 -1.25 9.39
CA LEU A 194 5.91 -0.20 9.66
C LEU A 194 6.35 0.55 10.93
N SER A 195 6.30 1.87 10.89
CA SER A 195 6.57 2.71 12.06
C SER A 195 5.67 2.32 13.24
N THR A 196 6.21 2.38 14.46
CA THR A 196 5.65 1.75 15.67
C THR A 196 4.51 2.52 16.33
N SER A 197 4.37 3.82 16.10
CA SER A 197 3.40 4.63 16.85
C SER A 197 2.09 4.81 16.07
N SER A 198 0.99 4.32 16.68
CA SER A 198 -0.38 4.53 16.20
C SER A 198 -0.90 5.96 16.43
N LEU A 199 -0.18 6.75 17.22
CA LEU A 199 -0.53 8.14 17.58
C LEU A 199 0.15 9.17 16.67
N SER A 200 0.97 8.72 15.71
CA SER A 200 1.69 9.55 14.75
C SER A 200 1.42 9.10 13.31
N LEU A 201 1.96 9.85 12.35
CA LEU A 201 1.92 9.46 10.95
C LEU A 201 2.70 8.16 10.73
N TYR A 202 2.14 7.29 9.89
CA TYR A 202 2.76 6.04 9.50
C TYR A 202 3.83 6.24 8.43
N SER A 203 4.90 5.48 8.54
CA SER A 203 5.85 5.20 7.46
C SER A 203 5.91 3.71 7.23
N ILE A 204 5.81 3.30 5.96
CA ILE A 204 5.84 1.90 5.55
C ILE A 204 7.00 1.67 4.58
N THR A 205 7.67 0.53 4.71
CA THR A 205 8.75 0.13 3.81
C THR A 205 8.68 -1.36 3.55
N GLY A 206 8.62 -1.76 2.28
CA GLY A 206 8.73 -3.14 1.85
C GLY A 206 10.11 -3.41 1.25
N LYS A 207 10.67 -4.61 1.52
CA LYS A 207 11.87 -5.13 0.86
C LYS A 207 11.56 -6.44 0.15
N LEU A 208 12.03 -6.55 -1.08
CA LEU A 208 11.79 -7.68 -1.97
C LEU A 208 13.10 -8.09 -2.63
N TRP A 209 13.42 -9.37 -2.53
CA TRP A 209 14.59 -9.99 -3.15
C TRP A 209 14.16 -10.60 -4.47
N LEU A 210 14.85 -10.26 -5.56
CA LEU A 210 14.48 -10.65 -6.92
C LEU A 210 15.68 -11.15 -7.70
N ASN A 211 15.43 -12.18 -8.53
CA ASN A 211 16.34 -12.63 -9.56
C ASN A 211 15.76 -12.25 -10.92
N VAL A 212 16.31 -11.19 -11.52
CA VAL A 212 15.80 -10.62 -12.77
C VAL A 212 16.50 -11.27 -13.97
N THR A 213 15.77 -12.07 -14.74
CA THR A 213 16.29 -12.77 -15.93
C THR A 213 16.08 -11.99 -17.23
N LYS A 214 15.17 -11.02 -17.22
CA LYS A 214 14.80 -10.11 -18.33
C LYS A 214 14.33 -8.80 -17.73
N ASP A 215 14.41 -7.72 -18.50
CA ASP A 215 13.92 -6.43 -18.06
C ASP A 215 12.44 -6.51 -17.66
N VAL A 216 12.12 -6.03 -16.46
CA VAL A 216 10.80 -6.19 -15.84
C VAL A 216 10.37 -4.88 -15.21
N SER A 217 9.09 -4.53 -15.35
CA SER A 217 8.52 -3.37 -14.68
C SER A 217 8.03 -3.78 -13.29
N PHE A 218 8.61 -3.18 -12.26
CA PHE A 218 8.16 -3.35 -10.88
C PHE A 218 7.29 -2.17 -10.47
N THR A 219 6.07 -2.45 -10.03
CA THR A 219 5.12 -1.47 -9.50
C THR A 219 4.93 -1.69 -8.01
N CYS A 220 5.14 -0.63 -7.23
CA CYS A 220 4.81 -0.60 -5.81
C CYS A 220 3.57 0.25 -5.58
N SER A 221 2.61 -0.27 -4.82
CA SER A 221 1.34 0.39 -4.51
C SER A 221 1.09 0.39 -3.01
N VAL A 222 0.76 1.56 -2.47
CA VAL A 222 0.40 1.79 -1.07
C VAL A 222 -1.08 2.17 -1.01
N GLU A 223 -1.86 1.31 -0.35
CA GLU A 223 -3.31 1.45 -0.18
C GLU A 223 -3.63 1.90 1.25
N TYR A 224 -4.49 2.90 1.39
CA TYR A 224 -4.94 3.43 2.67
C TYR A 224 -6.31 4.11 2.51
N ASN A 225 -7.26 3.80 3.39
CA ASN A 225 -8.60 4.43 3.37
C ASN A 225 -9.30 4.39 1.98
N GLY A 226 -9.11 3.31 1.21
CA GLY A 226 -9.62 3.16 -0.15
C GLY A 226 -8.90 3.97 -1.23
N LEU A 227 -7.86 4.72 -0.86
CA LEU A 227 -6.97 5.43 -1.78
C LEU A 227 -5.74 4.57 -2.08
N VAL A 228 -5.24 4.66 -3.31
CA VAL A 228 -4.03 3.96 -3.75
C VAL A 228 -3.06 4.97 -4.34
N LYS A 229 -1.80 4.93 -3.88
CA LYS A 229 -0.68 5.63 -4.50
C LYS A 229 0.34 4.62 -5.00
N SER A 230 0.70 4.72 -6.28
CA SER A 230 1.64 3.81 -6.91
C SER A 230 2.80 4.52 -7.61
N THR A 231 3.90 3.79 -7.74
CA THR A 231 5.08 4.16 -8.54
C THR A 231 5.57 2.91 -9.24
N SER A 232 6.10 3.06 -10.46
CA SER A 232 6.73 1.96 -11.20
C SER A 232 8.19 2.28 -11.50
N LEU A 233 9.03 1.25 -11.51
CA LEU A 233 10.46 1.31 -11.83
C LEU A 233 10.82 0.16 -12.77
N LEU A 234 11.57 0.45 -13.83
CA LEU A 234 12.12 -0.58 -14.72
C LEU A 234 13.36 -1.19 -14.06
N LEU A 235 13.34 -2.51 -13.87
CA LEU A 235 14.45 -3.29 -13.36
C LEU A 235 15.16 -3.96 -14.54
N ASN A 236 16.40 -3.56 -14.80
CA ASN A 236 17.16 -4.05 -15.94
C ASN A 236 17.99 -5.29 -15.57
N LYS A 237 18.02 -6.28 -16.47
CA LYS A 237 19.03 -7.33 -16.42
C LYS A 237 20.37 -6.75 -16.83
N THR A 238 21.38 -6.85 -15.96
CA THR A 238 22.75 -6.44 -16.31
C THR A 238 23.43 -7.57 -17.09
N ASN A 239 23.83 -7.32 -18.34
CA ASN A 239 24.51 -8.30 -19.19
C ASN A 239 26.00 -8.41 -18.82
N GLY A 240 26.30 -9.14 -17.75
CA GLY A 240 27.67 -9.49 -17.36
C GLY A 240 28.08 -10.83 -17.97
N CYS A 241 28.26 -10.92 -19.30
CA CYS A 241 28.84 -12.12 -19.92
C CYS A 241 30.11 -11.76 -20.68
N ILE A 242 31.25 -12.02 -20.05
CA ILE A 242 32.37 -12.59 -20.78
C ILE A 242 32.07 -14.09 -20.76
N VAL A 243 31.49 -14.62 -21.84
CA VAL A 243 31.42 -16.07 -22.02
C VAL A 243 32.86 -16.57 -21.91
N PRO A 244 33.21 -17.47 -20.96
CA PRO A 244 34.52 -18.09 -20.97
C PRO A 244 34.64 -18.75 -22.34
N THR A 245 35.55 -18.27 -23.18
CA THR A 245 35.87 -18.92 -24.43
C THR A 245 36.24 -20.35 -24.06
N VAL A 246 35.31 -21.29 -24.24
CA VAL A 246 35.53 -22.70 -23.91
C VAL A 246 36.80 -23.07 -24.66
N PRO A 247 37.90 -23.43 -23.97
CA PRO A 247 39.10 -23.83 -24.68
C PRO A 247 38.69 -24.98 -25.61
N PRO A 248 39.07 -24.93 -26.91
CA PRO A 248 38.66 -25.96 -27.85
C PRO A 248 38.97 -27.32 -27.25
N SER A 249 38.01 -28.25 -27.35
CA SER A 249 38.20 -29.59 -26.77
C SER A 249 39.54 -30.18 -27.25
N TYR A 250 40.20 -30.97 -26.41
CA TYR A 250 41.50 -31.56 -26.72
C TYR A 250 41.49 -32.25 -28.10
N ASN A 251 40.36 -32.85 -28.48
CA ASN A 251 40.11 -33.47 -29.78
C ASN A 251 40.32 -32.51 -30.96
N VAL A 252 39.85 -31.26 -30.85
CA VAL A 252 39.99 -30.23 -31.90
C VAL A 252 41.44 -29.77 -32.01
N ILE A 253 42.12 -29.63 -30.88
CA ILE A 253 43.55 -29.29 -30.83
C ILE A 253 44.37 -30.43 -31.46
N THR A 254 44.11 -31.68 -31.07
CA THR A 254 44.82 -32.85 -31.61
C THR A 254 44.55 -33.03 -33.09
N ALA A 255 43.31 -32.87 -33.57
CA ALA A 255 42.98 -32.98 -34.99
C ALA A 255 43.69 -31.90 -35.81
N SER A 256 43.70 -30.65 -35.31
CA SER A 256 44.41 -29.55 -35.96
C SER A 256 45.92 -29.80 -36.01
N SER A 257 46.53 -30.30 -34.93
CA SER A 257 47.94 -30.66 -34.91
C SER A 257 48.27 -31.81 -35.87
N ILE A 258 47.43 -32.84 -35.93
CA ILE A 258 47.60 -33.98 -36.87
C ILE A 258 47.53 -33.50 -38.32
N ILE A 259 46.56 -32.64 -38.65
CA ILE A 259 46.42 -32.06 -40.01
C ILE A 259 47.67 -31.26 -40.38
N ILE A 260 48.20 -30.43 -39.47
CA ILE A 260 49.41 -29.65 -39.74
C ILE A 260 50.62 -30.57 -39.93
N ILE A 261 50.80 -31.60 -39.07
CA ILE A 261 51.92 -32.54 -39.17
C ILE A 261 51.86 -33.34 -40.47
N THR A 262 50.68 -33.85 -40.84
CA THR A 262 50.49 -34.59 -42.10
C THR A 262 50.76 -33.73 -43.33
N PHE A 263 50.35 -32.46 -43.31
CA PHE A 263 50.64 -31.51 -44.37
C PHE A 263 52.14 -31.21 -44.49
N LEU A 264 52.84 -31.00 -43.37
CA LEU A 264 54.29 -30.81 -43.36
C LEU A 264 55.03 -32.06 -43.86
N LEU A 265 54.60 -33.26 -43.46
CA LEU A 265 55.17 -34.51 -43.97
C LEU A 265 54.95 -34.65 -45.48
N ALA A 266 53.75 -34.33 -45.98
CA ALA A 266 53.46 -34.34 -47.42
C ALA A 266 54.37 -33.35 -48.19
N ILE A 267 54.60 -32.14 -47.66
CA ILE A 267 55.53 -31.16 -48.25
C ILE A 267 56.96 -31.69 -48.26
N THR A 268 57.44 -32.26 -47.14
CA THR A 268 58.81 -32.79 -47.08
C THR A 268 59.02 -33.99 -48.00
N LEU A 269 58.02 -34.87 -48.14
CA LEU A 269 58.03 -35.97 -49.09
C LEU A 269 57.99 -35.46 -50.52
N ALA A 270 57.14 -34.49 -50.84
CA ALA A 270 57.11 -33.84 -52.16
C ALA A 270 58.44 -33.16 -52.48
N ALA A 271 59.07 -32.49 -51.52
CA ALA A 271 60.39 -31.87 -51.70
C ALA A 271 61.53 -32.90 -51.88
N ARG A 272 61.40 -34.11 -51.33
CA ARG A 272 62.36 -35.21 -51.54
C ARG A 272 62.11 -36.01 -52.83
N TYR A 273 60.86 -36.12 -53.26
CA TYR A 273 60.47 -36.88 -54.46
C TYR A 273 60.34 -36.04 -55.72
N LEU A 274 60.26 -34.71 -55.62
CA LEU A 274 60.52 -33.82 -56.74
C LEU A 274 62.04 -33.77 -56.96
N PRO A 275 62.57 -34.31 -58.06
CA PRO A 275 63.98 -34.19 -58.36
C PRO A 275 64.32 -32.71 -58.47
N ARG A 276 65.46 -32.29 -57.88
CA ARG A 276 66.14 -31.06 -58.30
C ARG A 276 66.45 -31.19 -59.79
N HIS A 277 65.52 -30.77 -60.64
CA HIS A 277 65.82 -30.45 -62.03
C HIS A 277 66.61 -29.14 -62.03
N GLY A 278 67.92 -29.27 -61.81
CA GLY A 278 68.87 -28.30 -62.33
C GLY A 278 68.88 -28.42 -63.85
N LYS A 279 68.43 -27.38 -64.54
CA LYS A 279 69.00 -26.97 -65.82
C LYS A 279 69.21 -25.45 -65.80
N CYS A 280 70.46 -25.07 -65.60
CA CYS A 280 71.00 -23.84 -66.19
C CYS A 280 70.92 -23.97 -67.71
N SER A 281 70.37 -22.96 -68.39
CA SER A 281 70.74 -22.59 -69.76
C SER A 281 70.29 -21.14 -70.02
N SER A 282 71.28 -20.31 -70.28
CA SER A 282 71.21 -18.94 -70.79
C SER A 282 70.31 -18.77 -72.02
N PHE A 283 69.63 -17.62 -72.15
CA PHE A 283 69.67 -16.81 -73.39
C PHE A 283 69.19 -15.37 -73.15
N PHE A 284 69.92 -14.44 -73.74
CA PHE A 284 69.81 -12.98 -73.66
C PHE A 284 68.46 -12.40 -74.14
N LYS A 285 68.02 -11.31 -73.51
CA LYS A 285 67.72 -10.07 -74.25
C LYS A 285 67.95 -8.83 -73.38
N LYS A 286 68.94 -8.02 -73.79
CA LYS A 286 69.12 -6.63 -73.39
C LYS A 286 67.89 -5.83 -73.84
N GLN A 287 67.41 -4.93 -72.99
CA GLN A 287 66.87 -3.66 -73.49
C GLN A 287 67.41 -2.52 -72.62
N SER A 288 67.99 -1.56 -73.34
CA SER A 288 68.82 -0.45 -72.89
C SER A 288 68.08 0.62 -72.11
N LEU A 289 68.82 1.32 -71.26
CA LEU A 289 68.48 2.65 -70.75
C LEU A 289 68.12 3.61 -71.90
N THR A 290 67.05 4.38 -71.70
CA THR A 290 67.02 5.80 -72.05
C THR A 290 66.42 6.56 -70.89
N ALA A 291 67.24 7.46 -70.33
CA ALA A 291 66.85 8.48 -69.39
C ALA A 291 65.96 9.53 -70.07
N TYR A 292 64.98 10.06 -69.34
CA TYR A 292 64.68 11.49 -69.29
C TYR A 292 64.08 11.78 -67.91
N GLY A 293 64.75 12.68 -67.18
CA GLY A 293 64.21 13.30 -65.98
C GLY A 293 63.44 14.58 -66.31
N VAL A 294 63.35 15.44 -65.28
CA VAL A 294 62.71 16.77 -65.21
C VAL A 294 61.22 16.67 -64.79
N ALA A 295 60.91 16.73 -63.48
CA ALA A 295 60.86 17.89 -62.58
C ALA A 295 59.60 18.75 -62.77
N MET A 296 58.70 18.73 -61.78
CA MET A 296 58.45 19.81 -60.82
C MET A 296 57.53 19.30 -59.71
#